data_AF-A0A2I0PXA8-F1
#
_entry.id   AF-A0A2I0PXA8-F1
#
_cell.length_a   1.000
_cell.length_b   1.000
_cell.length_c   1.000
_cell.angle_alpha   90.00
_cell.angle_beta   90.00
_cell.angle_gamma   90.00
#
_symmetry.space_group_name_H-M   'P 1'
#
loop_
_entity.id
_entity.type
_entity.pdbx_description
1 polymer ?
#
loop_
_entity_poly.entity_id
_entity_poly.type
_entity_poly.pdbx_seq_one_letter_code
_entity_poly.pdbx_strand_id
1 'polypeptide(L)'
;MEDTYLIEIRLGKTKWRVKETVFAIGRKFHLGPFIERHPHVTLFGPLTLNDGISQEQLLDTIGKIASGFDPIPFMIDGWEKREGMHGSVIAFPVKSSESLRELTALLANALTPLTQSHNGWDAYPDKKWFHVTVANRLELKKAADIFSVIRKSADVLPHIDRSHFRKLSGFLARLKQTLHLKHRIIIWPVTLDETGLRITVMHGEKIEAEYDLLLKCWVFGEGSHSSQSWQKTLCHYRCTEEFERTDRKPETSDDLFVISDLHLGHANIIRYCSRPFLFSDPGEMDRVLIANWNSVISETGRAYFLGDFRYGAHAQVADYYREQLQGNITFIAGNHDGTDLDAIPCSELDYQGFSFLLIHDPANAPADFKGWVIHGHHHNNDLHHYPFINFLERRINVSAEVIGYVPISLREICQIIQSRLASGNTEPLLLKYPYTR
;
A
#
# COMPACT_ATOMS: atom_id res chain seq x y z
N MET A 1 29.79 0.72 19.22
CA MET A 1 28.52 0.06 18.85
C MET A 1 28.69 -0.77 17.58
N GLU A 2 29.90 -1.29 17.29
CA GLU A 2 30.19 -1.92 15.98
C GLU A 2 29.81 -3.40 15.90
N ASP A 3 29.52 -4.06 17.03
CA ASP A 3 29.21 -5.49 17.05
C ASP A 3 27.83 -5.79 17.65
N THR A 4 26.81 -5.08 17.15
CA THR A 4 25.41 -5.31 17.53
C THR A 4 24.59 -5.74 16.34
N TYR A 5 23.69 -6.69 16.55
CA TYR A 5 22.75 -7.16 15.55
C TYR A 5 21.35 -6.63 15.83
N LEU A 6 20.54 -6.52 14.77
CA LEU A 6 19.11 -6.21 14.86
C LEU A 6 18.37 -7.10 13.86
N ILE A 7 17.31 -7.75 14.33
CA ILE A 7 16.43 -8.53 13.47
C ILE A 7 15.15 -7.75 13.26
N GLU A 8 14.83 -7.49 12.00
CA GLU A 8 13.75 -6.60 11.63
C GLU A 8 13.03 -7.07 10.35
N ILE A 9 11.82 -6.56 10.16
CA ILE A 9 11.15 -6.55 8.86
C ILE A 9 11.31 -5.14 8.30
N ARG A 10 12.02 -5.01 7.19
CA ARG A 10 12.10 -3.76 6.44
C ARG A 10 10.83 -3.59 5.61
N LEU A 11 10.26 -2.39 5.61
CA LEU A 11 9.07 -2.13 4.80
C LEU A 11 9.39 -2.35 3.32
N GLY A 12 8.56 -3.12 2.63
CA GLY A 12 8.71 -3.47 1.22
C GLY A 12 7.98 -2.45 0.36
N LYS A 13 6.68 -2.70 0.15
CA LYS A 13 5.80 -1.94 -0.76
C LYS A 13 5.50 -0.54 -0.23
N THR A 14 5.34 -0.40 1.09
CA THR A 14 4.89 0.83 1.73
C THR A 14 6.01 1.79 2.11
N LYS A 15 7.27 1.33 1.99
CA LYS A 15 8.49 2.05 2.39
C LYS A 15 8.54 3.49 1.91
N TRP A 16 8.22 3.73 0.63
CA TRP A 16 8.30 5.06 0.05
C TRP A 16 7.26 6.00 0.67
N ARG A 17 6.00 5.56 0.78
CA ARG A 17 4.91 6.35 1.39
C ARG A 17 5.24 6.71 2.84
N VAL A 18 5.72 5.74 3.61
CA VAL A 18 6.16 5.96 5.00
C VAL A 18 7.32 6.97 5.06
N LYS A 19 8.34 6.82 4.21
CA LYS A 19 9.47 7.77 4.14
C LYS A 19 9.02 9.19 3.79
N GLU A 20 8.14 9.36 2.80
CA GLU A 20 7.62 10.68 2.44
C GLU A 20 6.90 11.35 3.61
N THR A 21 6.08 10.59 4.33
CA THR A 21 5.40 11.09 5.53
C THR A 21 6.40 11.46 6.63
N VAL A 22 7.39 10.59 6.92
CA VAL A 22 8.45 10.88 7.90
C VAL A 22 9.25 12.12 7.52
N PHE A 23 9.62 12.28 6.25
CA PHE A 23 10.34 13.46 5.77
C PHE A 23 9.48 14.72 5.78
N ALA A 24 8.18 14.63 5.51
CA ALA A 24 7.25 15.74 5.66
C ALA A 24 7.19 16.23 7.11
N ILE A 25 7.10 15.31 8.09
CA ILE A 25 7.18 15.61 9.53
C ILE A 25 8.54 16.23 9.85
N GLY A 26 9.62 15.60 9.40
CA GLY A 26 10.98 16.04 9.65
C GLY A 26 11.25 17.47 9.17
N ARG A 27 10.76 17.83 7.98
CA ARG A 27 10.83 19.20 7.45
C ARG A 27 9.96 20.17 8.23
N LYS A 28 8.70 19.81 8.51
CA LYS A 28 7.74 20.68 9.19
C LYS A 28 8.17 21.05 10.61
N PHE A 29 8.77 20.09 11.33
CA PHE A 29 9.15 20.25 12.74
C PHE A 29 10.67 20.32 12.98
N HIS A 30 11.48 20.41 11.92
CA HIS A 30 12.94 20.52 11.99
C HIS A 30 13.58 19.37 12.80
N LEU A 31 13.28 18.13 12.42
CA LEU A 31 13.71 16.91 13.14
C LEU A 31 14.87 16.16 12.46
N GLY A 32 15.67 16.81 11.60
CA GLY A 32 16.67 16.15 10.75
C GLY A 32 17.55 15.07 11.43
N PRO A 33 18.12 15.31 12.63
CA PRO A 33 18.91 14.30 13.36
C PRO A 33 18.10 13.22 14.09
N PHE A 34 16.79 13.43 14.25
CA PHE A 34 15.90 12.60 15.07
C PHE A 34 15.02 11.68 14.25
N ILE A 35 14.85 11.94 12.96
CA ILE A 35 14.01 11.12 12.08
C ILE A 35 14.64 9.75 11.81
N GLU A 36 13.79 8.72 11.73
CA GLU A 36 14.19 7.41 11.24
C GLU A 36 14.33 7.44 9.71
N ARG A 37 15.48 7.01 9.20
CA ARG A 37 15.78 6.98 7.77
C ARG A 37 15.50 5.63 7.14
N HIS A 38 15.38 4.59 7.94
CA HIS A 38 15.17 3.22 7.53
C HIS A 38 13.93 2.67 8.25
N PRO A 39 12.71 2.95 7.74
CA PRO A 39 11.49 2.43 8.33
C PRO A 39 11.50 0.89 8.36
N HIS A 40 11.29 0.34 9.54
CA HIS A 40 11.32 -1.09 9.82
C HIS A 40 10.41 -1.42 11.01
N VAL A 41 10.11 -2.70 11.19
CA VAL A 41 9.48 -3.27 12.38
C VAL A 41 10.50 -4.18 13.05
N THR A 42 10.88 -3.89 14.29
CA THR A 42 11.85 -4.72 15.04
C THR A 42 11.22 -6.03 15.49
N LEU A 43 11.83 -7.16 15.15
CA LEU A 43 11.45 -8.50 15.60
C LEU A 43 12.22 -8.93 16.85
N PHE A 44 13.53 -8.64 16.93
CA PHE A 44 14.36 -8.97 18.08
C PHE A 44 15.63 -8.10 18.08
N GLY A 45 16.07 -7.66 19.26
CA GLY A 45 17.24 -6.82 19.46
C GLY A 45 16.94 -5.32 19.67
N PRO A 46 17.98 -4.46 19.72
CA PRO A 46 19.38 -4.76 19.42
C PRO A 46 19.99 -5.83 20.34
N LEU A 47 20.93 -6.63 19.84
CA LEU A 47 21.55 -7.74 20.56
C LEU A 47 23.06 -7.84 20.32
N THR A 48 23.77 -8.51 21.22
CA THR A 48 25.14 -9.01 21.03
C THR A 48 25.16 -10.53 21.13
N LEU A 49 26.15 -11.17 20.49
CA LEU A 49 26.33 -12.63 20.59
C LEU A 49 27.04 -13.00 21.90
N ASN A 50 26.64 -14.14 22.49
CA ASN A 50 27.36 -14.70 23.64
C ASN A 50 28.73 -15.27 23.21
N ASP A 51 29.65 -15.38 24.16
CA ASP A 51 30.98 -15.94 23.92
C ASP A 51 30.91 -17.34 23.27
N GLY A 52 31.63 -17.52 22.16
CA GLY A 52 31.65 -18.78 21.40
C GLY A 52 30.47 -19.00 20.45
N ILE A 53 29.49 -18.09 20.41
CA ILE A 53 28.43 -18.10 19.40
C ILE A 53 28.89 -17.38 18.14
N SER A 54 28.86 -18.08 17.02
CA SER A 54 29.17 -17.53 15.69
C SER A 54 27.95 -16.87 15.05
N GLN A 55 28.22 -15.97 14.11
CA GLN A 55 27.19 -15.37 13.26
C GLN A 55 26.43 -16.42 12.43
N GLU A 56 27.11 -17.49 11.99
CA GLU A 56 26.47 -18.59 11.26
C GLU A 56 25.40 -19.27 12.12
N GLN A 57 25.68 -19.54 13.40
CA GLN A 57 24.68 -20.09 14.32
C GLN A 57 23.48 -19.16 14.53
N LEU A 58 23.70 -17.84 14.55
CA LEU A 58 22.63 -16.85 14.59
C LEU A 58 21.74 -16.98 13.34
N LEU A 59 22.33 -16.93 12.15
CA LEU A 59 21.61 -17.03 10.87
C LEU A 59 20.90 -18.38 10.73
N ASP A 60 21.53 -19.49 11.08
CA ASP A 60 20.91 -20.82 11.04
C ASP A 60 19.68 -20.91 11.95
N THR A 61 19.75 -20.33 13.14
CA THR A 61 18.63 -20.33 14.09
C THR A 61 17.46 -19.52 13.55
N ILE A 62 17.73 -18.34 12.99
CA ILE A 62 16.71 -17.48 12.37
C ILE A 62 16.10 -18.16 11.15
N GLY A 63 16.95 -18.71 10.27
CA GLY A 63 16.52 -19.37 9.03
C GLY A 63 15.63 -20.59 9.29
N LYS A 64 15.95 -21.40 10.31
CA LYS A 64 15.10 -22.53 10.73
C LYS A 64 13.70 -22.07 11.13
N ILE A 65 13.59 -21.01 11.93
CA ILE A 65 12.29 -20.46 12.33
C ILE A 65 11.58 -19.85 11.11
N ALA A 66 12.26 -18.98 10.38
CA ALA A 66 11.71 -18.25 9.25
C ALA A 66 11.19 -19.18 8.14
N SER A 67 11.80 -20.35 7.94
CA SER A 67 11.34 -21.34 6.96
C SER A 67 9.91 -21.84 7.20
N GLY A 68 9.42 -21.76 8.44
CA GLY A 68 8.06 -22.14 8.82
C GLY A 68 7.01 -21.05 8.58
N PHE A 69 7.40 -19.86 8.13
CA PHE A 69 6.51 -18.72 7.94
C PHE A 69 6.42 -18.29 6.49
N ASP A 70 5.20 -18.04 6.03
CA ASP A 70 4.93 -17.27 4.81
C ASP A 70 5.08 -15.77 5.08
N PRO A 71 4.99 -14.89 4.05
CA PRO A 71 5.03 -13.45 4.26
C PRO A 71 4.12 -12.98 5.38
N ILE A 72 4.64 -12.08 6.21
CA ILE A 72 4.01 -11.70 7.47
C ILE A 72 3.12 -10.48 7.25
N PRO A 73 1.79 -10.59 7.21
CA PRO A 73 0.92 -9.42 7.08
C PRO A 73 0.96 -8.60 8.37
N PHE A 74 0.88 -7.28 8.24
CA PHE A 74 0.61 -6.37 9.36
C PHE A 74 0.10 -5.03 8.83
N MET A 75 -0.47 -4.23 9.72
CA MET A 75 -1.03 -2.94 9.35
C MET A 75 -0.34 -1.81 10.08
N ILE A 76 -0.07 -0.73 9.35
CA ILE A 76 0.41 0.55 9.86
C ILE A 76 -0.80 1.49 9.86
N ASP A 77 -1.25 1.95 11.02
CA ASP A 77 -2.45 2.79 11.09
C ASP A 77 -2.42 3.83 12.21
N GLY A 78 -2.47 5.10 11.85
CA GLY A 78 -2.54 6.20 12.82
C GLY A 78 -1.18 6.65 13.37
N TRP A 79 -1.21 7.20 14.60
CA TRP A 79 -0.06 7.81 15.26
C TRP A 79 0.03 7.37 16.71
N GLU A 80 1.25 7.09 17.17
CA GLU A 80 1.51 6.81 18.57
C GLU A 80 2.72 7.62 19.07
N LYS A 81 2.65 8.06 20.34
CA LYS A 81 3.77 8.64 21.08
C LYS A 81 4.00 7.79 22.32
N ARG A 82 5.25 7.36 22.53
CA ARG A 82 5.67 6.76 23.80
C ARG A 82 6.87 7.47 24.40
N GLU A 83 7.01 7.34 25.70
CA GLU A 83 8.13 7.84 26.47
C GLU A 83 9.06 6.67 26.80
N GLY A 84 10.36 6.91 26.67
CA GLY A 84 11.39 5.93 26.98
C GLY A 84 12.57 6.58 27.68
N MET A 85 13.58 5.77 28.03
CA MET A 85 14.75 6.21 28.80
C MET A 85 15.55 7.33 28.14
N HIS A 86 15.53 7.41 26.79
CA HIS A 86 16.29 8.40 26.01
C HIS A 86 15.40 9.50 25.43
N GLY A 87 14.20 9.71 25.98
CA GLY A 87 13.23 10.68 25.52
C GLY A 87 11.99 10.03 24.89
N SER A 88 11.24 10.81 24.12
CA SER A 88 10.02 10.35 23.45
C SER A 88 10.30 9.82 22.05
N VAL A 89 9.47 8.85 21.66
CA VAL A 89 9.40 8.29 20.32
C VAL A 89 8.02 8.62 19.74
N ILE A 90 8.00 9.15 18.53
CA ILE A 90 6.81 9.24 17.70
C ILE A 90 6.94 8.14 16.65
N ALA A 91 5.89 7.34 16.49
CA ALA A 91 5.87 6.20 15.60
C ALA A 91 4.51 6.04 14.94
N PHE A 92 4.48 5.28 13.85
CA PHE A 92 3.26 4.64 13.39
C PHE A 92 3.08 3.35 14.19
N PRO A 93 1.95 3.14 14.87
CA PRO A 93 1.70 1.88 15.54
C PRO A 93 1.49 0.79 14.49
N VAL A 94 1.95 -0.42 14.81
CA VAL A 94 1.75 -1.61 13.96
C VAL A 94 0.73 -2.52 14.63
N LYS A 95 -0.41 -2.70 13.96
CA LYS A 95 -1.39 -3.72 14.34
C LYS A 95 -0.87 -5.07 13.87
N SER A 96 -0.42 -5.89 14.82
CA SER A 96 0.22 -7.17 14.53
C SER A 96 -0.79 -8.22 14.08
N SER A 97 -0.43 -8.98 13.05
CA SER A 97 -1.09 -10.25 12.77
C SER A 97 -0.69 -11.31 13.81
N GLU A 98 -1.43 -12.42 13.82
CA GLU A 98 -1.06 -13.59 14.62
C GLU A 98 0.33 -14.12 14.23
N SER A 99 0.59 -14.28 12.93
CA SER A 99 1.89 -14.70 12.41
C SER A 99 3.05 -13.79 12.83
N LEU A 100 2.85 -12.47 12.90
CA LEU A 100 3.89 -11.54 13.38
C LEU A 100 4.22 -11.77 14.86
N ARG A 101 3.19 -11.98 15.69
CA ARG A 101 3.38 -12.26 17.13
C ARG A 101 4.06 -13.60 17.33
N GLU A 102 3.61 -14.63 16.62
CA GLU A 102 4.17 -15.97 16.70
C GLU A 102 5.64 -16.01 16.25
N LEU A 103 5.96 -15.44 15.09
CA LEU A 103 7.33 -15.31 14.60
C LEU A 103 8.23 -14.63 15.62
N THR A 104 7.76 -13.50 16.18
CA THR A 104 8.52 -12.75 17.19
C THR A 104 8.75 -13.58 18.45
N ALA A 105 7.75 -14.29 18.95
CA ALA A 105 7.87 -15.12 20.14
C ALA A 105 8.84 -16.30 19.93
N LEU A 106 8.76 -16.97 18.78
CA LEU A 106 9.68 -18.05 18.43
C LEU A 106 11.11 -17.56 18.29
N LEU A 107 11.33 -16.41 17.62
CA LEU A 107 12.65 -15.78 17.52
C LEU A 107 13.18 -15.42 18.91
N ALA A 108 12.36 -14.80 19.76
CA ALA A 108 12.78 -14.43 21.11
C ALA A 108 13.21 -15.65 21.93
N ASN A 109 12.42 -16.73 21.91
CA ASN A 109 12.72 -17.96 22.66
C ASN A 109 14.00 -18.64 22.17
N ALA A 110 14.22 -18.69 20.86
CA ALA A 110 15.39 -19.37 20.29
C ALA A 110 16.68 -18.55 20.35
N LEU A 111 16.59 -17.22 20.32
CA LEU A 111 17.76 -16.33 20.31
C LEU A 111 18.23 -15.95 21.71
N THR A 112 17.35 -15.97 22.72
CA THR A 112 17.71 -15.63 24.11
C THR A 112 18.90 -16.45 24.65
N PRO A 113 19.01 -17.78 24.42
CA PRO A 113 20.17 -18.54 24.87
C PRO A 113 21.49 -18.19 24.15
N LEU A 114 21.40 -17.63 22.94
CA LEU A 114 22.54 -17.38 22.06
C LEU A 114 23.06 -15.94 22.18
N THR A 115 22.28 -15.04 22.77
CA THR A 115 22.48 -13.60 22.67
C THR A 115 22.20 -12.87 23.99
N GLN A 116 22.70 -11.64 24.09
CA GLN A 116 22.24 -10.68 25.09
C GLN A 116 21.44 -9.60 24.37
N SER A 117 20.12 -9.55 24.60
CA SER A 117 19.28 -8.47 24.08
C SER A 117 19.36 -7.23 24.96
N HIS A 118 19.40 -6.07 24.31
CA HIS A 118 19.39 -4.76 24.94
C HIS A 118 17.97 -4.16 24.98
N ASN A 119 16.97 -4.92 24.52
CA ASN A 119 15.59 -4.50 24.41
C ASN A 119 14.71 -5.28 25.39
N GLY A 120 14.16 -4.59 26.39
CA GLY A 120 13.34 -5.21 27.45
C GLY A 120 12.07 -5.89 26.95
N TRP A 121 11.58 -5.57 25.75
CA TRP A 121 10.42 -6.24 25.15
C TRP A 121 10.73 -7.68 24.70
N ASP A 122 11.99 -7.99 24.45
CA ASP A 122 12.38 -9.31 23.94
C ASP A 122 12.22 -10.43 24.98
N ALA A 123 12.24 -10.08 26.27
CA ALA A 123 11.91 -11.01 27.35
C ALA A 123 10.39 -11.29 27.48
N TYR A 124 9.55 -10.46 26.86
CA TYR A 124 8.09 -10.54 26.94
C TYR A 124 7.46 -10.31 25.55
N PRO A 125 7.70 -11.21 24.57
CA PRO A 125 7.29 -11.00 23.18
C PRO A 125 5.79 -10.76 23.01
N ASP A 126 4.93 -11.33 23.87
CA ASP A 126 3.47 -11.12 23.86
C ASP A 126 3.05 -9.68 24.14
N LYS A 127 3.90 -8.92 24.84
CA LYS A 127 3.66 -7.51 25.17
C LYS A 127 4.40 -6.56 24.23
N LYS A 128 5.09 -7.07 23.22
CA LYS A 128 5.97 -6.30 22.36
C LYS A 128 5.23 -5.15 21.68
N TRP A 129 5.85 -3.98 21.72
CA TRP A 129 5.37 -2.81 21.02
C TRP A 129 5.84 -2.83 19.56
N PHE A 130 5.00 -3.35 18.67
CA PHE A 130 5.25 -3.25 17.24
C PHE A 130 4.95 -1.83 16.75
N HIS A 131 5.93 -1.24 16.07
CA HIS A 131 5.83 0.12 15.57
C HIS A 131 6.84 0.34 14.44
N VAL A 132 6.59 1.36 13.63
CA VAL A 132 7.55 1.93 12.68
C VAL A 132 7.91 3.32 13.16
N THR A 133 9.17 3.52 13.52
CA THR A 133 9.61 4.80 14.08
C THR A 133 9.53 5.92 13.06
N VAL A 134 9.02 7.09 13.48
CA VAL A 134 9.04 8.34 12.73
C VAL A 134 10.22 9.18 13.20
N ALA A 135 10.29 9.42 14.51
CA ALA A 135 11.36 10.16 15.14
C ALA A 135 11.57 9.65 16.57
N ASN A 136 12.83 9.57 17.00
CA ASN A 136 13.21 9.12 18.33
C ASN A 136 14.04 10.17 19.07
N ARG A 137 14.31 9.93 20.36
CA ARG A 137 15.14 10.79 21.22
C ARG A 137 14.65 12.25 21.29
N LEU A 138 13.33 12.44 21.21
CA LEU A 138 12.73 13.76 21.31
C LEU A 138 12.57 14.18 22.78
N GLU A 139 12.80 15.45 23.06
CA GLU A 139 12.42 16.04 24.34
C GLU A 139 10.90 15.91 24.57
N LEU A 140 10.48 15.62 25.81
CA LEU A 140 9.09 15.35 26.20
C LEU A 140 8.11 16.42 25.68
N LYS A 141 8.42 17.71 25.93
CA LYS A 141 7.57 18.83 25.51
C LYS A 141 7.48 18.93 23.99
N LYS A 142 8.63 18.86 23.31
CA LYS A 142 8.69 18.91 21.84
C LYS A 142 7.88 17.78 21.21
N ALA A 143 7.99 16.56 21.75
CA ALA A 143 7.22 15.42 21.26
C ALA A 143 5.71 15.58 21.48
N ALA A 144 5.30 16.09 22.65
CA ALA A 144 3.89 16.36 22.93
C ALA A 144 3.30 17.41 21.97
N ASP A 145 4.04 18.50 21.72
CA ASP A 145 3.63 19.56 20.80
C ASP A 145 3.44 19.01 19.38
N ILE A 146 4.43 18.26 18.86
CA ILE A 146 4.36 17.62 17.54
C ILE A 146 3.19 16.66 17.47
N PHE A 147 3.05 15.76 18.45
CA PHE A 147 2.01 14.75 18.49
C PHE A 147 0.61 15.37 18.51
N SER A 148 0.42 16.48 19.24
CA SER A 148 -0.85 17.21 19.26
C SER A 148 -1.25 17.76 17.90
N VAL A 149 -0.28 18.21 17.09
CA VAL A 149 -0.52 18.78 15.76
C VAL A 149 -0.85 17.70 14.74
N ILE A 150 -0.10 16.59 14.73
CA ILE A 150 -0.34 15.50 13.77
C ILE A 150 -1.62 14.73 14.10
N ARG A 151 -1.96 14.58 15.39
CA ARG A 151 -3.23 13.98 15.81
C ARG A 151 -4.43 14.84 15.41
N LYS A 152 -4.40 16.15 15.65
CA LYS A 152 -5.48 17.05 15.20
C LYS A 152 -5.62 17.11 13.67
N SER A 153 -4.54 16.85 12.94
CA SER A 153 -4.59 16.75 11.48
C SER A 153 -5.30 15.48 11.01
N ALA A 154 -5.44 14.45 11.85
CA ALA A 154 -6.28 13.28 11.58
C ALA A 154 -7.78 13.59 11.76
N ASP A 155 -8.13 14.53 12.67
CA ASP A 155 -9.52 14.86 13.00
C ASP A 155 -10.15 15.91 12.05
N VAL A 156 -9.33 16.69 11.34
CA VAL A 156 -9.81 17.71 10.38
C VAL A 156 -9.74 17.10 8.98
N LEU A 157 -10.84 16.53 8.50
CA LEU A 157 -11.05 16.12 7.10
C LEU A 157 -11.64 17.29 6.29
N PRO A 158 -10.90 18.00 5.43
CA PRO A 158 -11.52 18.57 4.24
C PRO A 158 -11.54 17.50 3.15
N HIS A 159 -12.68 17.40 2.46
CA HIS A 159 -12.68 17.10 1.04
C HIS A 159 -11.57 17.93 0.38
N ILE A 160 -10.40 17.34 0.12
CA ILE A 160 -9.43 17.97 -0.76
C ILE A 160 -9.93 17.68 -2.16
N ASP A 161 -10.90 18.49 -2.58
CA ASP A 161 -11.25 18.66 -3.97
C ASP A 161 -10.00 19.24 -4.69
N ARG A 162 -9.24 18.36 -5.35
CA ARG A 162 -8.11 18.76 -6.19
C ARG A 162 -8.56 19.29 -7.56
N SER A 163 -9.87 19.40 -7.83
CA SER A 163 -10.39 19.96 -9.09
C SER A 163 -10.17 21.48 -9.21
N HIS A 164 -9.92 22.19 -8.11
CA HIS A 164 -9.65 23.64 -8.14
C HIS A 164 -8.22 24.04 -8.56
N PHE A 165 -7.31 23.09 -8.84
CA PHE A 165 -5.89 23.39 -9.14
C PHE A 165 -5.53 23.55 -10.62
N ARG A 166 -6.49 23.73 -11.54
CA ARG A 166 -6.20 23.99 -12.96
C ARG A 166 -7.01 25.14 -13.56
N LYS A 167 -6.73 26.37 -13.14
CA LYS A 167 -6.79 27.56 -14.02
C LYS A 167 -5.81 28.63 -13.52
N LEU A 168 -4.52 28.55 -13.84
CA LEU A 168 -3.58 29.69 -13.83
C LEU A 168 -2.21 29.27 -14.43
N SER A 169 -2.09 29.36 -15.75
CA SER A 169 -0.81 29.29 -16.46
C SER A 169 -0.10 30.66 -16.37
N GLY A 170 0.88 30.80 -15.49
CA GLY A 170 1.69 32.03 -15.43
C GLY A 170 2.86 31.97 -14.43
N PHE A 171 4.00 32.57 -14.81
CA PHE A 171 5.24 32.62 -14.03
C PHE A 171 5.06 33.22 -12.61
N LEU A 172 4.17 34.21 -12.45
CA LEU A 172 3.80 34.81 -11.17
C LEU A 172 2.99 33.88 -10.25
N ALA A 173 2.23 32.92 -10.81
CA ALA A 173 1.50 31.92 -10.04
C ALA A 173 2.44 30.89 -9.41
N ARG A 174 3.55 30.53 -10.07
CA ARG A 174 4.63 29.69 -9.50
C ARG A 174 5.27 30.35 -8.27
N LEU A 175 5.48 31.67 -8.29
CA LEU A 175 6.06 32.39 -7.15
C LEU A 175 5.10 32.46 -5.95
N LYS A 176 3.81 32.70 -6.19
CA LYS A 176 2.77 32.64 -5.15
C LYS A 176 2.52 31.21 -4.65
N GLN A 177 2.60 30.19 -5.51
CA GLN A 177 2.53 28.77 -5.15
C GLN A 177 3.66 28.40 -4.19
N THR A 178 4.87 28.93 -4.40
CA THR A 178 6.03 28.68 -3.52
C THR A 178 5.90 29.37 -2.14
N LEU A 179 5.17 30.49 -2.07
CA LEU A 179 4.96 31.25 -0.82
C LEU A 179 3.70 30.81 -0.04
N HIS A 180 2.62 30.37 -0.71
CA HIS A 180 1.42 29.85 -0.05
C HIS A 180 1.51 28.36 0.36
N LEU A 181 2.31 27.54 -0.34
CA LEU A 181 2.56 26.14 0.07
C LEU A 181 3.41 26.02 1.34
N LYS A 182 4.05 27.12 1.80
CA LYS A 182 4.86 27.11 3.02
C LYS A 182 4.06 26.94 4.31
N HIS A 183 2.72 27.03 4.30
CA HIS A 183 1.95 27.12 5.55
C HIS A 183 0.85 26.07 5.81
N ARG A 184 0.64 25.05 4.97
CA ARG A 184 -0.24 23.91 5.34
C ARG A 184 0.19 22.59 4.71
N ILE A 185 1.34 22.04 5.12
CA ILE A 185 1.57 20.60 4.95
C ILE A 185 0.68 19.90 5.99
N ILE A 186 -0.50 19.46 5.58
CA ILE A 186 -1.34 18.56 6.37
C ILE A 186 -0.68 17.18 6.29
N ILE A 187 -0.43 16.56 7.44
CA ILE A 187 0.22 15.26 7.55
C ILE A 187 -0.85 14.30 8.03
N TRP A 188 -1.34 13.48 7.10
CA TRP A 188 -2.41 12.54 7.37
C TRP A 188 -1.84 11.26 7.99
N PRO A 189 -2.57 10.63 8.94
CA PRO A 189 -2.28 9.25 9.28
C PRO A 189 -2.37 8.41 7.99
N VAL A 190 -1.41 7.50 7.83
CA VAL A 190 -1.44 6.54 6.73
C VAL A 190 -2.06 5.27 7.28
N THR A 191 -3.07 4.74 6.60
CA THR A 191 -3.58 3.39 6.83
C THR A 191 -3.04 2.51 5.72
N LEU A 192 -1.98 1.76 6.01
CA LEU A 192 -1.24 0.97 5.04
C LEU A 192 -1.24 -0.50 5.44
N ASP A 193 -1.67 -1.33 4.52
CA ASP A 193 -1.43 -2.77 4.60
C ASP A 193 -0.01 -3.06 4.08
N GLU A 194 0.78 -3.73 4.90
CA GLU A 194 2.12 -4.18 4.55
C GLU A 194 2.24 -5.68 4.76
N THR A 195 3.12 -6.27 3.98
CA THR A 195 3.48 -7.67 4.13
C THR A 195 4.99 -7.76 4.24
N GLY A 196 5.47 -8.28 5.38
CA GLY A 196 6.88 -8.57 5.58
C GLY A 196 7.30 -9.70 4.64
N LEU A 197 7.94 -9.35 3.53
CA LEU A 197 8.42 -10.32 2.53
C LEU A 197 9.76 -10.95 2.92
N ARG A 198 10.56 -10.22 3.72
CA ARG A 198 11.89 -10.66 4.15
C ARG A 198 12.13 -10.32 5.61
N ILE A 199 12.85 -11.21 6.30
CA ILE A 199 13.45 -10.93 7.60
C ILE A 199 14.87 -10.46 7.36
N THR A 200 15.22 -9.28 7.86
CA THR A 200 16.55 -8.69 7.73
C THR A 200 17.33 -8.87 9.00
N VAL A 201 18.57 -9.33 8.87
CA VAL A 201 19.58 -9.32 9.93
C VAL A 201 20.55 -8.19 9.63
N MET A 202 20.54 -7.18 10.49
CA MET A 202 21.49 -6.07 10.46
C MET A 202 22.69 -6.40 11.33
N HIS A 203 23.88 -5.96 10.92
CA HIS A 203 25.09 -5.92 11.74
C HIS A 203 25.67 -4.50 11.69
N GLY A 204 25.58 -3.81 12.83
CA GLY A 204 25.79 -2.36 12.89
C GLY A 204 24.81 -1.62 11.97
N GLU A 205 25.33 -0.88 10.98
CA GLU A 205 24.52 -0.15 10.00
C GLU A 205 24.34 -0.89 8.67
N LYS A 206 24.90 -2.11 8.55
CA LYS A 206 24.89 -2.89 7.32
C LYS A 206 23.86 -4.01 7.40
N ILE A 207 23.30 -4.35 6.24
CA ILE A 207 22.51 -5.57 6.09
C ILE A 207 23.49 -6.71 5.95
N GLU A 208 23.45 -7.64 6.89
CA GLU A 208 24.27 -8.84 6.87
C GLU A 208 23.65 -9.87 5.92
N ALA A 209 22.36 -10.16 6.13
CA ALA A 209 21.60 -11.08 5.31
C ALA A 209 20.10 -10.79 5.38
N GLU A 210 19.36 -11.17 4.35
CA GLU A 210 17.90 -11.17 4.36
C GLU A 210 17.39 -12.59 4.08
N TYR A 211 16.48 -13.10 4.91
CA TYR A 211 15.78 -14.35 4.65
C TYR A 211 14.49 -14.05 3.88
N ASP A 212 14.34 -14.62 2.69
CA ASP A 212 13.15 -14.47 1.86
C ASP A 212 12.07 -15.45 2.27
N LEU A 213 10.93 -14.93 2.75
CA LEU A 213 9.84 -15.76 3.29
C LEU A 213 9.02 -16.42 2.19
N LEU A 214 9.10 -15.98 0.93
CA LEU A 214 8.45 -16.66 -0.19
C LEU A 214 9.36 -17.72 -0.80
N LEU A 215 10.62 -17.35 -1.05
CA LEU A 215 11.60 -18.22 -1.69
C LEU A 215 12.28 -19.19 -0.70
N LYS A 216 12.06 -19.01 0.60
CA LYS A 216 12.60 -19.81 1.71
C LYS A 216 14.13 -19.92 1.67
N CYS A 217 14.81 -18.85 1.33
CA CYS A 217 16.26 -18.83 1.16
C CYS A 217 16.90 -17.55 1.69
N TRP A 218 18.18 -17.64 2.07
CA TRP A 218 18.99 -16.47 2.40
C TRP A 218 19.43 -15.71 1.15
N VAL A 219 19.45 -14.38 1.26
CA VAL A 219 19.96 -13.43 0.29
C VAL A 219 21.08 -12.63 0.95
N PHE A 220 22.27 -12.66 0.36
CA PHE A 220 23.47 -11.99 0.84
C PHE A 220 23.90 -10.91 -0.15
N GLY A 221 24.40 -9.76 0.35
CA GLY A 221 24.96 -8.69 -0.50
C GLY A 221 23.96 -7.92 -1.38
N GLU A 222 22.68 -8.30 -1.41
CA GLU A 222 21.63 -7.69 -2.25
C GLU A 222 20.48 -7.03 -1.45
N GLY A 223 20.78 -6.30 -0.38
CA GLY A 223 19.77 -5.68 0.50
C GLY A 223 19.01 -4.46 -0.09
N SER A 224 19.13 -4.21 -1.39
CA SER A 224 18.45 -3.11 -2.09
C SER A 224 17.11 -3.56 -2.66
N HIS A 225 16.04 -2.80 -2.41
CA HIS A 225 14.71 -3.04 -3.01
C HIS A 225 14.64 -2.62 -4.49
N SER A 226 15.70 -2.91 -5.23
CA SER A 226 15.84 -2.70 -6.68
C SER A 226 16.69 -3.78 -7.35
N SER A 227 17.12 -4.80 -6.60
CA SER A 227 17.86 -5.96 -7.13
C SER A 227 16.95 -6.90 -7.92
N GLN A 228 17.57 -7.77 -8.72
CA GLN A 228 16.85 -8.86 -9.39
C GLN A 228 16.23 -9.84 -8.40
N SER A 229 16.89 -10.12 -7.27
CA SER A 229 16.29 -10.96 -6.23
C SER A 229 15.02 -10.33 -5.66
N TRP A 230 14.99 -9.01 -5.45
CA TRP A 230 13.79 -8.32 -4.98
C TRP A 230 12.66 -8.36 -6.02
N GLN A 231 12.98 -8.25 -7.31
CA GLN A 231 12.00 -8.42 -8.39
C GLN A 231 11.35 -9.81 -8.34
N LYS A 232 12.14 -10.87 -8.14
CA LYS A 232 11.64 -12.24 -7.98
C LYS A 232 10.70 -12.35 -6.78
N THR A 233 11.09 -11.81 -5.63
CA THR A 233 10.22 -11.78 -4.43
C THR A 233 8.88 -11.11 -4.73
N LEU A 234 8.89 -9.96 -5.41
CA LEU A 234 7.65 -9.25 -5.78
C LEU A 234 6.79 -10.05 -6.76
N CYS A 235 7.39 -10.72 -7.76
CA CYS A 235 6.66 -11.58 -8.69
C CYS A 235 5.96 -12.74 -7.98
N HIS A 236 6.68 -13.46 -7.11
CA HIS A 236 6.07 -14.52 -6.30
C HIS A 236 4.97 -13.97 -5.39
N TYR A 237 5.20 -12.81 -4.76
CA TYR A 237 4.20 -12.17 -3.92
C TYR A 237 2.92 -11.85 -4.70
N ARG A 238 3.04 -11.28 -5.92
CA ARG A 238 1.87 -10.99 -6.76
C ARG A 238 1.09 -12.24 -7.13
N CYS A 239 1.77 -13.35 -7.42
CA CYS A 239 1.11 -14.61 -7.73
C CYS A 239 0.35 -15.17 -6.51
N THR A 240 0.98 -15.17 -5.34
CA THR A 240 0.38 -15.69 -4.10
C THR A 240 -0.84 -14.87 -3.64
N GLU A 241 -0.80 -13.54 -3.81
CA GLU A 241 -1.91 -12.64 -3.44
C GLU A 241 -2.99 -12.50 -4.54
N GLU A 242 -2.81 -13.19 -5.67
CA GLU A 242 -3.64 -13.12 -6.87
C GLU A 242 -3.66 -11.73 -7.53
N PHE A 243 -2.64 -10.91 -7.28
CA PHE A 243 -2.41 -9.64 -8.00
C PHE A 243 -1.84 -9.84 -9.40
N GLU A 244 -1.29 -11.02 -9.68
CA GLU A 244 -0.85 -11.46 -11.00
C GLU A 244 -1.47 -12.83 -11.24
N ARG A 245 -2.40 -12.90 -12.20
CA ARG A 245 -3.08 -14.16 -12.54
C ARG A 245 -2.21 -15.00 -13.44
N THR A 246 -2.12 -16.29 -13.12
CA THR A 246 -1.43 -17.29 -13.92
C THR A 246 -2.40 -18.22 -14.67
N ASP A 247 -3.68 -18.19 -14.28
CA ASP A 247 -4.75 -18.97 -14.86
C ASP A 247 -5.73 -18.09 -15.66
N ARG A 248 -6.30 -18.66 -16.72
CA ARG A 248 -7.44 -18.05 -17.42
C ARG A 248 -8.73 -18.52 -16.76
N LYS A 249 -9.56 -17.58 -16.33
CA LYS A 249 -10.93 -17.86 -15.91
C LYS A 249 -11.85 -17.27 -16.98
N PRO A 250 -12.30 -18.07 -17.97
CA PRO A 250 -13.10 -17.54 -19.05
C PRO A 250 -14.40 -16.94 -18.51
N GLU A 251 -14.75 -15.77 -19.05
CA GLU A 251 -16.04 -15.12 -18.86
C GLU A 251 -17.22 -16.06 -19.11
N THR A 252 -18.36 -15.78 -18.47
CA THR A 252 -19.64 -16.29 -18.94
C THR A 252 -20.27 -15.28 -19.91
N SER A 253 -21.10 -15.73 -20.84
CA SER A 253 -21.58 -14.92 -21.98
C SER A 253 -22.30 -13.61 -21.62
N ASP A 254 -22.77 -13.48 -20.38
CA ASP A 254 -23.54 -12.32 -19.92
C ASP A 254 -22.72 -11.34 -19.05
N ASP A 255 -21.46 -11.67 -18.72
CA ASP A 255 -20.65 -10.86 -17.83
C ASP A 255 -20.30 -9.49 -18.44
N LEU A 256 -20.33 -8.47 -17.58
CA LEU A 256 -19.89 -7.12 -17.89
C LEU A 256 -18.87 -6.71 -16.83
N PHE A 257 -17.66 -6.37 -17.26
CA PHE A 257 -16.53 -6.11 -16.38
C PHE A 257 -16.29 -4.61 -16.18
N VAL A 258 -15.76 -4.26 -15.01
CA VAL A 258 -15.38 -2.90 -14.65
C VAL A 258 -14.00 -2.87 -13.98
N ILE A 259 -13.21 -1.85 -14.28
CA ILE A 259 -11.94 -1.51 -13.62
C ILE A 259 -11.58 -0.06 -13.96
N SER A 260 -10.75 0.57 -13.16
CA SER A 260 -10.23 1.91 -13.36
C SER A 260 -8.73 2.00 -13.03
N ASP A 261 -8.11 3.11 -13.41
CA ASP A 261 -6.83 3.58 -12.88
C ASP A 261 -5.66 2.62 -13.13
N LEU A 262 -5.61 1.95 -14.29
CA LEU A 262 -4.45 1.12 -14.63
C LEU A 262 -3.16 1.95 -14.67
N HIS A 263 -3.23 3.21 -15.09
CA HIS A 263 -2.08 4.11 -15.17
C HIS A 263 -0.90 3.46 -15.91
N LEU A 264 -1.16 2.89 -17.09
CA LEU A 264 -0.13 2.26 -17.90
C LEU A 264 0.98 3.28 -18.23
N GLY A 265 2.24 2.84 -18.10
CA GLY A 265 3.45 3.64 -18.26
C GLY A 265 3.80 4.58 -17.10
N HIS A 266 3.05 4.56 -15.99
CA HIS A 266 3.19 5.54 -14.90
C HIS A 266 4.06 5.05 -13.74
N ALA A 267 5.39 5.15 -13.84
CA ALA A 267 6.29 4.67 -12.77
C ALA A 267 5.97 5.21 -11.35
N ASN A 268 5.53 6.46 -11.21
CA ASN A 268 5.20 7.04 -9.91
C ASN A 268 3.98 6.40 -9.24
N ILE A 269 3.04 5.80 -9.99
CA ILE A 269 1.87 5.14 -9.39
C ILE A 269 2.27 3.96 -8.52
N ILE A 270 3.38 3.29 -8.88
CA ILE A 270 3.92 2.15 -8.13
C ILE A 270 4.22 2.57 -6.69
N ARG A 271 4.88 3.71 -6.51
CA ARG A 271 5.22 4.24 -5.18
C ARG A 271 4.02 4.89 -4.50
N TYR A 272 3.20 5.61 -5.27
CA TYR A 272 2.05 6.34 -4.75
C TYR A 272 1.02 5.40 -4.12
N CYS A 273 0.70 4.28 -4.79
CA CYS A 273 -0.27 3.29 -4.31
C CYS A 273 0.38 2.05 -3.67
N SER A 274 1.71 2.03 -3.53
CA SER A 274 2.45 0.85 -3.06
C SER A 274 2.15 -0.42 -3.89
N ARG A 275 2.06 -0.27 -5.21
CA ARG A 275 1.88 -1.42 -6.10
C ARG A 275 3.10 -2.34 -6.02
N PRO A 276 2.93 -3.67 -6.04
CA PRO A 276 4.00 -4.66 -5.84
C PRO A 276 4.88 -4.85 -7.10
N PHE A 277 5.41 -3.74 -7.64
CA PHE A 277 6.27 -3.71 -8.81
C PHE A 277 7.54 -2.90 -8.53
N LEU A 278 8.57 -3.09 -9.35
CA LEU A 278 9.75 -2.24 -9.27
C LEU A 278 9.44 -0.87 -9.88
N PHE A 279 9.75 0.18 -9.12
CA PHE A 279 9.65 1.56 -9.63
C PHE A 279 10.45 1.80 -10.91
N SER A 280 11.60 1.12 -11.06
CA SER A 280 12.48 1.22 -12.22
C SER A 280 11.99 0.45 -13.45
N ASP A 281 10.96 -0.40 -13.31
CA ASP A 281 10.39 -1.17 -14.41
C ASP A 281 8.85 -1.08 -14.43
N PRO A 282 8.28 0.08 -14.81
CA PRO A 282 6.85 0.20 -15.05
C PRO A 282 6.36 -0.71 -16.19
N GLY A 283 7.24 -1.18 -17.07
CA GLY A 283 6.87 -2.08 -18.15
C GLY A 283 6.44 -3.46 -17.65
N GLU A 284 7.05 -3.97 -16.57
CA GLU A 284 6.57 -5.19 -15.89
C GLU A 284 5.14 -5.00 -15.37
N MET A 285 4.86 -3.87 -14.73
CA MET A 285 3.51 -3.54 -14.28
C MET A 285 2.53 -3.53 -15.45
N ASP A 286 2.84 -2.82 -16.53
CA ASP A 286 1.95 -2.75 -17.71
C ASP A 286 1.63 -4.14 -18.25
N ARG A 287 2.64 -5.00 -18.42
CA ARG A 287 2.48 -6.38 -18.91
C ARG A 287 1.57 -7.21 -18.01
N VAL A 288 1.75 -7.13 -16.70
CA VAL A 288 0.93 -7.86 -15.71
C VAL A 288 -0.51 -7.37 -15.71
N LEU A 289 -0.74 -6.05 -15.72
CA LEU A 289 -2.09 -5.49 -15.73
C LEU A 289 -2.87 -5.85 -17.00
N ILE A 290 -2.21 -5.82 -18.16
CA ILE A 290 -2.78 -6.27 -19.44
C ILE A 290 -3.08 -7.77 -19.41
N ALA A 291 -2.15 -8.59 -18.89
CA ALA A 291 -2.35 -10.03 -18.76
C ALA A 291 -3.53 -10.36 -17.84
N ASN A 292 -3.66 -9.66 -16.71
CA ASN A 292 -4.81 -9.79 -15.80
C ASN A 292 -6.13 -9.45 -16.49
N TRP A 293 -6.17 -8.36 -17.27
CA TRP A 293 -7.35 -8.02 -18.06
C TRP A 293 -7.74 -9.15 -19.02
N ASN A 294 -6.80 -9.60 -19.84
CA ASN A 294 -7.00 -10.65 -20.84
C ASN A 294 -7.20 -12.06 -20.23
N SER A 295 -7.01 -12.21 -18.92
CA SER A 295 -7.27 -13.47 -18.22
C SER A 295 -8.76 -13.69 -17.90
N VAL A 296 -9.56 -12.61 -17.90
CA VAL A 296 -10.98 -12.62 -17.52
C VAL A 296 -11.92 -12.11 -18.61
N ILE A 297 -11.46 -11.22 -19.50
CA ILE A 297 -12.26 -10.67 -20.59
C ILE A 297 -11.82 -11.32 -21.90
N SER A 298 -12.77 -11.93 -22.63
CA SER A 298 -12.50 -12.48 -23.96
C SER A 298 -12.59 -11.41 -25.04
N GLU A 299 -12.24 -11.76 -26.28
CA GLU A 299 -12.37 -10.88 -27.45
C GLU A 299 -13.79 -10.32 -27.65
N THR A 300 -14.81 -11.09 -27.27
CA THR A 300 -16.22 -10.65 -27.36
C THR A 300 -16.78 -10.08 -26.06
N GLY A 301 -16.01 -10.17 -24.97
CA GLY A 301 -16.40 -9.70 -23.65
C GLY A 301 -16.71 -8.21 -23.62
N ARG A 302 -17.56 -7.77 -22.69
CA ARG A 302 -17.92 -6.36 -22.53
C ARG A 302 -17.27 -5.79 -21.29
N ALA A 303 -16.64 -4.63 -21.41
CA ALA A 303 -16.01 -3.97 -20.29
C ALA A 303 -16.23 -2.46 -20.33
N TYR A 304 -16.35 -1.87 -19.14
CA TYR A 304 -16.17 -0.43 -18.96
C TYR A 304 -14.84 -0.16 -18.27
N PHE A 305 -14.08 0.77 -18.85
CA PHE A 305 -12.82 1.25 -18.28
C PHE A 305 -13.06 2.63 -17.66
N LEU A 306 -12.97 2.76 -16.34
CA LEU A 306 -13.47 3.93 -15.59
C LEU A 306 -12.43 5.06 -15.40
N GLY A 307 -11.59 5.27 -16.40
CA GLY A 307 -10.67 6.41 -16.48
C GLY A 307 -9.25 6.16 -15.95
N ASP A 308 -8.36 7.08 -16.29
CA ASP A 308 -6.93 7.09 -15.99
C ASP A 308 -6.22 5.85 -16.56
N PHE A 309 -6.39 5.66 -17.87
CA PHE A 309 -5.91 4.49 -18.60
C PHE A 309 -4.38 4.43 -18.66
N ARG A 310 -3.75 5.55 -19.06
CA ARG A 310 -2.30 5.68 -19.21
C ARG A 310 -1.82 7.05 -18.77
N TYR A 311 -0.62 7.13 -18.22
CA TYR A 311 -0.07 8.41 -17.78
C TYR A 311 1.46 8.45 -17.75
N GLY A 312 2.02 9.60 -18.11
CA GLY A 312 3.44 9.87 -18.04
C GLY A 312 4.08 10.11 -19.41
N ALA A 313 5.21 10.83 -19.40
CA ALA A 313 5.92 11.20 -20.63
C ALA A 313 6.55 10.01 -21.37
N HIS A 314 6.69 8.87 -20.69
CA HIS A 314 7.28 7.64 -21.24
C HIS A 314 6.24 6.56 -21.50
N ALA A 315 4.96 6.83 -21.22
CA ALA A 315 3.88 5.92 -21.59
C ALA A 315 3.76 5.87 -23.12
N GLN A 316 3.42 4.71 -23.66
CA GLN A 316 3.06 4.58 -25.07
C GLN A 316 1.76 5.33 -25.36
N VAL A 317 1.47 5.54 -26.64
CA VAL A 317 0.19 6.12 -27.08
C VAL A 317 -0.98 5.21 -26.70
N ALA A 318 -2.17 5.76 -26.51
CA ALA A 318 -3.34 5.00 -26.06
C ALA A 318 -3.63 3.79 -26.96
N ASP A 319 -3.53 3.94 -28.28
CA ASP A 319 -3.78 2.86 -29.25
C ASP A 319 -2.86 1.66 -29.06
N TYR A 320 -1.58 1.88 -28.73
CA TYR A 320 -0.63 0.79 -28.45
C TYR A 320 -1.13 -0.13 -27.34
N TYR A 321 -1.68 0.45 -26.26
CA TYR A 321 -2.20 -0.32 -25.14
C TYR A 321 -3.57 -0.92 -25.47
N ARG A 322 -4.44 -0.16 -26.15
CA ARG A 322 -5.78 -0.61 -26.55
C ARG A 322 -5.73 -1.85 -27.43
N GLU A 323 -4.81 -1.90 -28.40
CA GLU A 323 -4.62 -3.05 -29.29
C GLU A 323 -4.21 -4.34 -28.57
N GLN A 324 -3.72 -4.25 -27.33
CA GLN A 324 -3.33 -5.41 -26.52
C GLN A 324 -4.45 -5.91 -25.59
N LEU A 325 -5.53 -5.13 -25.42
CA LEU A 325 -6.64 -5.50 -24.54
C LEU A 325 -7.74 -6.21 -25.33
N GLN A 326 -8.20 -7.34 -24.79
CA GLN A 326 -9.35 -8.07 -25.32
C GLN A 326 -10.66 -7.38 -24.93
N GLY A 327 -11.68 -7.56 -25.77
CA GLY A 327 -13.06 -7.18 -25.47
C GLY A 327 -13.52 -5.88 -26.12
N ASN A 328 -14.83 -5.67 -26.03
CA ASN A 328 -15.53 -4.46 -26.42
C ASN A 328 -15.52 -3.48 -25.25
N ILE A 329 -14.63 -2.48 -25.33
CA ILE A 329 -14.33 -1.57 -24.22
C ILE A 329 -15.04 -0.23 -24.41
N THR A 330 -15.85 0.16 -23.43
CA THR A 330 -16.36 1.53 -23.30
C THR A 330 -15.49 2.28 -22.31
N PHE A 331 -14.78 3.31 -22.77
CA PHE A 331 -13.96 4.17 -21.91
C PHE A 331 -14.80 5.29 -21.29
N ILE A 332 -14.73 5.42 -19.96
CA ILE A 332 -15.21 6.59 -19.22
C ILE A 332 -14.01 7.51 -18.96
N ALA A 333 -14.16 8.80 -19.20
CA ALA A 333 -13.04 9.75 -19.15
C ALA A 333 -12.51 9.94 -17.72
N GLY A 334 -11.23 9.67 -17.52
CA GLY A 334 -10.48 10.03 -16.32
C GLY A 334 -9.88 11.44 -16.36
N ASN A 335 -9.35 11.89 -15.24
CA ASN A 335 -8.72 13.21 -15.14
C ASN A 335 -7.36 13.30 -15.86
N HIS A 336 -6.73 12.16 -16.10
CA HIS A 336 -5.45 12.02 -16.80
C HIS A 336 -5.59 11.60 -18.26
N ASP A 337 -6.81 11.29 -18.70
CA ASP A 337 -7.08 10.83 -20.05
C ASP A 337 -7.16 12.00 -21.03
N GLY A 338 -6.61 11.77 -22.23
CA GLY A 338 -6.70 12.69 -23.35
C GLY A 338 -7.90 12.41 -24.24
N THR A 339 -8.07 13.23 -25.26
CA THR A 339 -9.10 13.05 -26.29
C THR A 339 -8.83 11.86 -27.22
N ASP A 340 -7.64 11.26 -27.14
CA ASP A 340 -7.22 10.09 -27.93
C ASP A 340 -7.94 8.78 -27.53
N LEU A 341 -8.68 8.79 -26.42
CA LEU A 341 -9.40 7.62 -25.94
C LEU A 341 -10.85 7.50 -26.42
N ASP A 342 -11.39 8.50 -27.11
CA ASP A 342 -12.82 8.60 -27.48
C ASP A 342 -13.76 8.29 -26.29
N ALA A 343 -13.33 8.68 -25.08
CA ALA A 343 -14.01 8.34 -23.85
C ALA A 343 -15.27 9.20 -23.63
N ILE A 344 -16.32 8.59 -23.08
CA ILE A 344 -17.55 9.28 -22.69
C ILE A 344 -17.44 9.78 -21.23
N PRO A 345 -18.16 10.83 -20.83
CA PRO A 345 -18.01 11.39 -19.47
C PRO A 345 -18.55 10.48 -18.36
N CYS A 346 -19.65 9.77 -18.63
CA CYS A 346 -20.28 8.80 -17.72
C CYS A 346 -21.20 7.87 -18.50
N SER A 347 -21.65 6.79 -17.88
CA SER A 347 -22.68 5.88 -18.42
C SER A 347 -23.62 5.42 -17.31
N GLU A 348 -24.93 5.44 -17.58
CA GLU A 348 -25.93 4.80 -16.73
C GLU A 348 -26.34 3.46 -17.32
N LEU A 349 -26.53 2.44 -16.48
CA LEU A 349 -27.03 1.14 -16.91
C LEU A 349 -27.74 0.39 -15.77
N ASP A 350 -28.74 -0.41 -16.14
CA ASP A 350 -29.40 -1.34 -15.23
C ASP A 350 -28.83 -2.76 -15.41
N TYR A 351 -28.49 -3.41 -14.29
CA TYR A 351 -27.95 -4.77 -14.29
C TYR A 351 -28.43 -5.55 -13.07
N GLN A 352 -29.02 -6.73 -13.28
CA GLN A 352 -29.56 -7.63 -12.23
C GLN A 352 -30.42 -6.92 -11.16
N GLY A 353 -31.25 -5.97 -11.57
CA GLY A 353 -32.16 -5.24 -10.69
C GLY A 353 -31.54 -4.06 -9.94
N PHE A 354 -30.29 -3.71 -10.24
CA PHE A 354 -29.63 -2.51 -9.73
C PHE A 354 -29.41 -1.50 -10.85
N SER A 355 -29.56 -0.22 -10.51
CA SER A 355 -29.20 0.89 -11.39
C SER A 355 -27.81 1.40 -11.00
N PHE A 356 -26.92 1.50 -11.98
CA PHE A 356 -25.53 1.93 -11.81
C PHE A 356 -25.22 3.20 -12.60
N LEU A 357 -24.49 4.12 -11.98
CA LEU A 357 -23.81 5.23 -12.64
C LEU A 357 -22.31 4.95 -12.65
N LEU A 358 -21.73 4.83 -13.84
CA LEU A 358 -20.31 4.66 -14.06
C LEU A 358 -19.71 6.03 -14.34
N ILE A 359 -18.85 6.51 -13.45
CA ILE A 359 -18.20 7.82 -13.53
C ILE A 359 -16.83 7.75 -12.86
N HIS A 360 -15.80 8.36 -13.44
CA HIS A 360 -14.44 8.23 -12.91
C HIS A 360 -14.30 8.81 -11.49
N ASP A 361 -14.69 10.07 -11.29
CA ASP A 361 -14.63 10.76 -10.00
C ASP A 361 -16.04 10.81 -9.38
N PRO A 362 -16.25 10.17 -8.21
CA PRO A 362 -17.57 10.10 -7.58
C PRO A 362 -18.08 11.47 -7.12
N ALA A 363 -17.22 12.48 -6.97
CA ALA A 363 -17.65 13.84 -6.64
C ALA A 363 -18.47 14.51 -7.76
N ASN A 364 -18.36 14.01 -8.99
CA ASN A 364 -19.11 14.49 -10.15
C ASN A 364 -20.47 13.78 -10.33
N ALA A 365 -20.80 12.81 -9.47
CA ALA A 365 -22.09 12.14 -9.52
C ALA A 365 -23.23 13.10 -9.12
N PRO A 366 -24.40 13.06 -9.79
CA PRO A 366 -25.57 13.85 -9.39
C PRO A 366 -25.98 13.53 -7.95
N ALA A 367 -26.16 14.57 -7.13
CA ALA A 367 -26.48 14.42 -5.71
C ALA A 367 -27.82 13.70 -5.45
N ASP A 368 -28.71 13.68 -6.44
CA ASP A 368 -30.02 13.04 -6.38
C ASP A 368 -30.06 11.63 -6.97
N PHE A 369 -28.95 11.14 -7.54
CA PHE A 369 -28.87 9.78 -8.09
C PHE A 369 -29.17 8.74 -7.00
N LYS A 370 -30.14 7.85 -7.27
CA LYS A 370 -30.63 6.86 -6.30
C LYS A 370 -29.98 5.48 -6.44
N GLY A 371 -29.25 5.24 -7.52
CA GLY A 371 -28.58 3.97 -7.78
C GLY A 371 -27.25 3.83 -7.03
N TRP A 372 -26.39 2.96 -7.56
CA TRP A 372 -25.01 2.75 -7.10
C TRP A 372 -24.02 3.46 -8.01
N VAL A 373 -23.07 4.19 -7.44
CA VAL A 373 -22.01 4.87 -8.20
C VAL A 373 -20.78 3.98 -8.24
N ILE A 374 -20.39 3.54 -9.44
CA ILE A 374 -19.13 2.82 -9.69
C ILE A 374 -18.10 3.83 -10.15
N HIS A 375 -16.95 3.89 -9.47
CA HIS A 375 -15.95 4.91 -9.70
C HIS A 375 -14.51 4.41 -9.59
N GLY A 376 -13.60 5.22 -10.12
CA GLY A 376 -12.16 5.11 -9.92
C GLY A 376 -11.64 6.28 -9.09
N HIS A 377 -10.57 6.93 -9.55
CA HIS A 377 -10.02 8.19 -9.04
C HIS A 377 -9.40 8.12 -7.63
N HIS A 378 -10.12 7.52 -6.68
CA HIS A 378 -9.70 7.34 -5.31
C HIS A 378 -8.95 6.03 -5.14
N HIS A 379 -7.63 6.13 -5.22
CA HIS A 379 -6.69 5.04 -4.93
C HIS A 379 -6.75 4.55 -3.47
N ASN A 380 -5.89 3.56 -3.13
CA ASN A 380 -5.74 3.00 -1.76
C ASN A 380 -5.06 3.95 -0.73
N ASN A 381 -5.29 5.25 -0.85
CA ASN A 381 -4.82 6.27 0.08
C ASN A 381 -5.83 6.59 1.18
N ASP A 382 -7.11 6.33 0.95
CA ASP A 382 -8.20 6.61 1.89
C ASP A 382 -9.30 5.54 1.77
N LEU A 383 -8.97 4.33 2.21
CA LEU A 383 -9.89 3.19 2.17
C LEU A 383 -11.02 3.28 3.20
N HIS A 384 -10.94 4.21 4.15
CA HIS A 384 -12.03 4.48 5.09
C HIS A 384 -13.21 5.14 4.39
N HIS A 385 -12.96 6.10 3.50
CA HIS A 385 -14.02 6.82 2.76
C HIS A 385 -14.30 6.22 1.37
N TYR A 386 -13.27 5.65 0.74
CA TYR A 386 -13.34 5.04 -0.59
C TYR A 386 -12.93 3.56 -0.55
N PRO A 387 -13.62 2.72 0.25
CA PRO A 387 -13.43 1.28 0.27
C PRO A 387 -13.86 0.67 -1.08
N PHE A 388 -13.64 -0.64 -1.27
CA PHE A 388 -14.19 -1.32 -2.44
C PHE A 388 -15.71 -1.16 -2.54
N ILE A 389 -16.46 -1.34 -1.44
CA ILE A 389 -17.90 -1.00 -1.41
C ILE A 389 -18.22 -0.22 -0.14
N ASN A 390 -18.80 0.97 -0.31
CA ASN A 390 -19.44 1.76 0.74
C ASN A 390 -20.96 1.63 0.60
N PHE A 391 -21.58 0.86 1.50
CA PHE A 391 -23.02 0.57 1.47
C PHE A 391 -23.89 1.76 1.88
N LEU A 392 -23.37 2.63 2.76
CA LEU A 392 -24.09 3.80 3.26
C LEU A 392 -24.26 4.85 2.16
N GLU A 393 -23.21 5.06 1.38
CA GLU A 393 -23.19 6.07 0.30
C GLU A 393 -23.38 5.45 -1.09
N ARG A 394 -23.64 4.14 -1.17
CA ARG A 394 -23.85 3.37 -2.40
C ARG A 394 -22.74 3.57 -3.44
N ARG A 395 -21.49 3.55 -2.99
CA ARG A 395 -20.31 3.69 -3.86
C ARG A 395 -19.53 2.39 -3.99
N ILE A 396 -19.00 2.15 -5.18
CA ILE A 396 -18.16 1.00 -5.51
C ILE A 396 -16.87 1.53 -6.16
N ASN A 397 -15.75 1.33 -5.49
CA ASN A 397 -14.44 1.77 -5.96
C ASN A 397 -13.73 0.65 -6.73
N VAL A 398 -13.49 0.85 -8.02
CA VAL A 398 -12.87 -0.12 -8.92
C VAL A 398 -11.48 0.29 -9.39
N SER A 399 -10.81 1.21 -8.68
CA SER A 399 -9.38 1.48 -8.90
C SER A 399 -8.56 0.20 -8.81
N ALA A 400 -7.59 0.03 -9.71
CA ALA A 400 -6.87 -1.23 -9.92
C ALA A 400 -6.37 -1.88 -8.62
N GLU A 401 -5.66 -1.16 -7.76
CA GLU A 401 -5.15 -1.70 -6.49
C GLU A 401 -6.22 -1.98 -5.41
N VAL A 402 -7.44 -1.46 -5.57
CA VAL A 402 -8.55 -1.68 -4.63
C VAL A 402 -9.21 -3.03 -4.90
N ILE A 403 -9.31 -3.42 -6.17
CA ILE A 403 -9.91 -4.69 -6.61
C ILE A 403 -8.88 -5.79 -6.92
N GLY A 404 -7.61 -5.57 -6.59
CA GLY A 404 -6.56 -6.59 -6.77
C GLY A 404 -6.04 -6.73 -8.20
N TYR A 405 -6.11 -5.65 -9.00
CA TYR A 405 -5.53 -5.52 -10.33
C TYR A 405 -6.16 -6.41 -11.41
N VAL A 406 -7.36 -6.94 -11.16
CA VAL A 406 -8.12 -7.77 -12.10
C VAL A 406 -9.50 -7.14 -12.29
N PRO A 407 -10.01 -7.01 -13.54
CA PRO A 407 -11.37 -6.53 -13.77
C PRO A 407 -12.40 -7.37 -13.03
N ILE A 408 -13.37 -6.71 -12.38
CA ILE A 408 -14.43 -7.37 -11.62
C ILE A 408 -15.74 -7.34 -12.41
N SER A 409 -16.53 -8.42 -12.34
CA SER A 409 -17.82 -8.48 -13.04
C SER A 409 -18.92 -7.77 -12.25
N LEU A 410 -19.86 -7.11 -12.94
CA LEU A 410 -21.06 -6.56 -12.31
C LEU A 410 -21.91 -7.64 -11.65
N ARG A 411 -21.90 -8.88 -12.17
CA ARG A 411 -22.57 -10.01 -11.52
C ARG A 411 -22.03 -10.26 -10.12
N GLU A 412 -20.71 -10.29 -9.97
CA GLU A 412 -20.06 -10.47 -8.66
C GLU A 412 -20.40 -9.32 -7.71
N ILE A 413 -20.32 -8.08 -8.20
CA ILE A 413 -20.73 -6.89 -7.43
C ILE A 413 -22.19 -7.00 -6.97
N CYS A 414 -23.12 -7.36 -7.86
CA CYS A 414 -24.53 -7.53 -7.53
C CYS A 414 -24.75 -8.64 -6.48
N GLN A 415 -24.07 -9.78 -6.61
CA GLN A 415 -24.14 -10.87 -5.63
C GLN A 415 -23.67 -10.42 -4.25
N ILE A 416 -22.56 -9.69 -4.18
CA ILE A 416 -22.03 -9.12 -2.93
C ILE A 416 -23.06 -8.15 -2.32
N ILE A 417 -23.61 -7.24 -3.12
CA ILE A 417 -24.60 -6.25 -2.67
C ILE A 417 -25.84 -6.95 -2.13
N GLN A 418 -26.42 -7.88 -2.89
CA GLN A 418 -27.61 -8.64 -2.47
C GLN A 418 -27.35 -9.39 -1.17
N SER A 419 -26.22 -10.08 -1.05
CA SER A 419 -25.87 -10.83 0.16
C SER A 419 -25.75 -9.93 1.39
N ARG A 420 -25.12 -8.76 1.25
CA ARG A 420 -24.90 -7.82 2.36
C ARG A 420 -26.16 -7.09 2.79
N LEU A 421 -26.99 -6.69 1.82
CA LEU A 421 -28.30 -6.09 2.10
C LEU A 421 -29.23 -7.10 2.78
N ALA A 422 -29.23 -8.37 2.35
CA ALA A 422 -30.02 -9.42 2.97
C ALA A 422 -29.62 -9.70 4.43
N SER A 423 -28.33 -9.58 4.76
CA SER A 423 -27.85 -9.74 6.14
C SER A 423 -27.95 -8.46 6.98
N GLY A 424 -28.37 -7.33 6.41
CA GLY A 424 -28.38 -6.02 7.07
C GLY A 424 -27.00 -5.47 7.42
N ASN A 425 -25.93 -6.01 6.84
CA ASN A 425 -24.56 -5.61 7.16
C ASN A 425 -24.09 -4.53 6.19
N THR A 426 -24.07 -3.28 6.66
CA THR A 426 -23.67 -2.10 5.88
C THR A 426 -22.22 -1.66 6.13
N GLU A 427 -21.42 -2.47 6.82
CA GLU A 427 -20.01 -2.15 7.04
C GLU A 427 -19.27 -2.06 5.70
N PRO A 428 -18.37 -1.07 5.54
CA PRO A 428 -17.48 -0.97 4.39
C PRO A 428 -16.82 -2.31 4.03
N LEU A 429 -16.83 -2.67 2.75
CA LEU A 429 -16.16 -3.86 2.24
C LEU A 429 -14.83 -3.49 1.63
N LEU A 430 -13.79 -4.22 2.03
CA LEU A 430 -12.46 -4.18 1.45
C LEU A 430 -12.14 -5.56 0.90
N LEU A 431 -11.64 -5.64 -0.33
CA LEU A 431 -11.44 -6.92 -1.02
C LEU A 431 -10.10 -7.59 -0.66
N LYS A 432 -9.03 -6.81 -0.60
CA LYS A 432 -7.65 -7.29 -0.41
C LYS A 432 -6.93 -6.63 0.77
N TYR A 433 -7.70 -6.01 1.67
CA TYR A 433 -7.21 -5.29 2.85
C TYR A 433 -8.02 -5.72 4.09
N PRO A 434 -7.79 -6.94 4.61
CA PRO A 434 -8.65 -7.50 5.67
C PRO A 434 -8.41 -6.87 7.05
N TYR A 435 -7.30 -6.16 7.26
CA TYR A 435 -6.90 -5.66 8.59
C TYR A 435 -7.32 -4.21 8.89
N THR A 436 -7.92 -3.51 7.92
CA THR A 436 -8.24 -2.06 7.88
C THR A 436 -9.40 -1.62 8.77
N ARG A 437 -9.72 -2.43 9.79
CA ARG A 437 -10.83 -2.22 10.73
C ARG A 437 -10.37 -1.75 12.09
#